data_AF-A0A2N5Z605-F1
#
_entry.id   AF-A0A2N5Z605-F1
#
_cell.length_a   1.000
_cell.length_b   1.000
_cell.length_c   1.000
_cell.angle_alpha   90.00
_cell.angle_beta   90.00
_cell.angle_gamma   90.00
#
_symmetry.space_group_name_H-M   'P 1'
#
loop_
_entity.id
_entity.type
_entity.pdbx_description
1 polymer ?
#
loop_
_entity_poly.entity_id
_entity_poly.type
_entity_poly.pdbx_seq_one_letter_code
_entity_poly.pdbx_strand_id
1 'polypeptide(L)'
;MSEKELLNIVKSKAESWLKSSIDEKSKTDINELIQNDETELIEAFYKDLEFGTGGLRGIMGVGTNRMNIYTVGMATQGLCNY
;
A
#
# COMPACT_ATOMS: atom_id res chain seq x y z
N MET A 1 -4.15 18.07 -8.89
CA MET A 1 -4.43 16.73 -9.42
C MET A 1 -5.93 16.53 -9.46
N SER A 2 -6.44 16.07 -10.58
CA SER A 2 -7.82 15.59 -10.67
C SER A 2 -7.96 14.21 -10.02
N GLU A 3 -9.15 13.89 -9.54
CA GLU A 3 -9.46 12.59 -8.91
C GLU A 3 -9.17 11.40 -9.84
N LYS A 4 -9.43 11.57 -11.15
CA LYS A 4 -9.09 10.57 -12.17
C LYS A 4 -7.58 10.32 -12.30
N GLU A 5 -6.76 11.35 -12.21
CA GLU A 5 -5.30 11.19 -12.24
C GLU A 5 -4.80 10.44 -11.01
N LEU A 6 -5.34 10.75 -9.83
CA LEU A 6 -4.99 10.07 -8.59
C LEU A 6 -5.34 8.58 -8.65
N LEU A 7 -6.55 8.26 -9.11
CA LEU A 7 -7.01 6.88 -9.26
C LEU A 7 -6.11 6.07 -10.20
N ASN A 8 -5.67 6.65 -11.33
CA ASN A 8 -4.78 5.97 -12.27
C ASN A 8 -3.40 5.68 -11.64
N ILE A 9 -2.85 6.62 -10.87
CA ILE A 9 -1.58 6.43 -10.16
C ILE A 9 -1.70 5.32 -9.12
N VAL A 10 -2.77 5.35 -8.34
CA VAL A 10 -3.08 4.35 -7.32
C VAL A 10 -3.24 2.96 -7.95
N LYS A 11 -4.00 2.82 -9.04
CA LYS A 11 -4.16 1.54 -9.76
C LYS A 11 -2.82 1.01 -10.25
N SER A 12 -1.97 1.87 -10.82
CA SER A 12 -0.62 1.50 -11.26
C SER A 12 0.26 1.00 -10.10
N LYS A 13 0.20 1.65 -8.92
CA LYS A 13 0.90 1.18 -7.72
C LYS A 13 0.37 -0.18 -7.25
N ALA A 14 -0.94 -0.36 -7.22
CA ALA A 14 -1.57 -1.62 -6.81
C ALA A 14 -1.19 -2.76 -7.77
N GLU A 15 -1.17 -2.52 -9.08
CA GLU A 15 -0.71 -3.48 -10.08
C GLU A 15 0.78 -3.85 -9.93
N SER A 16 1.62 -2.89 -9.54
CA SER A 16 3.03 -3.16 -9.22
C SER A 16 3.16 -4.10 -8.02
N TRP A 17 2.35 -3.89 -6.98
CA TRP A 17 2.27 -4.81 -5.84
C TRP A 17 1.79 -6.21 -6.26
N LEU A 18 0.78 -6.33 -7.11
CA LEU A 18 0.30 -7.63 -7.62
C LEU A 18 1.38 -8.42 -8.38
N LYS A 19 2.29 -7.72 -9.06
CA LYS A 19 3.42 -8.32 -9.79
C LYS A 19 4.61 -8.67 -8.89
N SER A 20 4.63 -8.20 -7.65
CA SER A 20 5.70 -8.44 -6.70
C SER A 20 5.54 -9.78 -5.97
N SER A 21 6.55 -10.15 -5.17
CA SER A 21 6.59 -11.41 -4.41
C SER A 21 5.80 -11.35 -3.10
N ILE A 22 4.61 -10.74 -3.11
CA ILE A 22 3.68 -10.76 -1.99
C ILE A 22 2.86 -12.05 -1.98
N ASP A 23 2.30 -12.38 -0.83
CA ASP A 23 1.46 -13.55 -0.60
C ASP A 23 0.13 -13.48 -1.37
N GLU A 24 -0.43 -14.65 -1.65
CA GLU A 24 -1.65 -14.76 -2.45
C GLU A 24 -2.87 -14.12 -1.79
N LYS A 25 -2.98 -14.15 -0.45
CA LYS A 25 -4.09 -13.48 0.24
C LYS A 25 -4.00 -11.97 0.03
N SER A 26 -2.82 -11.38 0.17
CA SER A 26 -2.63 -9.95 -0.11
C SER A 26 -2.96 -9.60 -1.56
N LYS A 27 -2.65 -10.47 -2.53
CA LYS A 27 -3.06 -10.27 -3.93
C LYS A 27 -4.58 -10.33 -4.10
N THR A 28 -5.26 -11.27 -3.44
CA THR A 28 -6.72 -11.34 -3.46
C THR A 28 -7.34 -10.07 -2.90
N ASP A 29 -6.91 -9.64 -1.72
CA ASP A 29 -7.42 -8.42 -1.06
C ASP A 29 -7.23 -7.19 -1.97
N ILE A 30 -6.07 -7.04 -2.64
CA ILE A 30 -5.82 -5.94 -3.57
C ILE A 30 -6.75 -6.01 -4.80
N ASN A 31 -6.96 -7.19 -5.37
CA ASN A 31 -7.87 -7.35 -6.51
C ASN A 31 -9.32 -7.02 -6.13
N GLU A 32 -9.76 -7.38 -4.93
CA GLU A 32 -11.08 -7.01 -4.42
C GLU A 32 -11.25 -5.50 -4.32
N LEU A 33 -10.23 -4.78 -3.80
CA LEU A 33 -10.24 -3.31 -3.74
C LEU A 33 -10.31 -2.68 -5.13
N ILE A 34 -9.52 -3.19 -6.10
CA ILE A 34 -9.53 -2.68 -7.48
C ILE A 34 -10.90 -2.81 -8.14
N GLN A 35 -11.65 -3.87 -7.84
CA GLN A 35 -12.93 -4.16 -8.48
C GLN A 35 -14.12 -3.51 -7.78
N ASN A 36 -14.08 -3.40 -6.44
CA ASN A 36 -15.26 -3.11 -5.65
C ASN A 36 -15.19 -1.79 -4.86
N ASP A 37 -13.99 -1.24 -4.60
CA ASP A 37 -13.85 -0.04 -3.77
C ASP A 37 -12.65 0.85 -4.18
N GLU A 38 -12.91 1.73 -5.14
CA GLU A 38 -11.90 2.70 -5.60
C GLU A 38 -11.50 3.71 -4.51
N THR A 39 -12.38 4.01 -3.55
CA THR A 39 -12.11 4.97 -2.48
C THR A 39 -11.10 4.39 -1.49
N GLU A 40 -11.36 3.16 -1.06
CA GLU A 40 -10.46 2.41 -0.18
C GLU A 40 -9.14 2.10 -0.88
N LEU A 41 -9.16 1.77 -2.18
CA LEU A 41 -7.95 1.60 -2.97
C LEU A 41 -7.10 2.88 -2.98
N ILE A 42 -7.73 4.05 -3.17
CA ILE A 42 -7.03 5.34 -3.10
C ILE A 42 -6.42 5.50 -1.71
N GLU A 43 -7.19 5.32 -0.63
CA GLU A 43 -6.69 5.51 0.74
C GLU A 43 -5.53 4.56 1.08
N ALA A 44 -5.55 3.33 0.55
CA ALA A 44 -4.51 2.34 0.77
C ALA A 44 -3.19 2.61 0.02
N PHE A 45 -3.21 3.30 -1.12
CA PHE A 45 -2.05 3.43 -2.02
C PHE A 45 -1.63 4.86 -2.39
N TYR A 46 -2.41 5.89 -2.05
CA TYR A 46 -2.11 7.27 -2.46
C TYR A 46 -0.79 7.80 -1.89
N LYS A 47 -0.35 7.27 -0.75
CA LYS A 47 0.92 7.59 -0.11
C LYS A 47 1.55 6.34 0.50
N ASP A 48 2.73 6.52 1.08
CA ASP A 48 3.42 5.48 1.83
C ASP A 48 3.21 5.72 3.33
N LEU A 49 3.26 4.64 4.12
CA LEU A 49 3.14 4.70 5.57
C LEU A 49 4.39 5.39 6.13
N GLU A 50 4.20 6.53 6.80
CA GLU A 50 5.29 7.34 7.32
C GLU A 50 5.65 7.01 8.77
N PHE A 51 6.93 7.18 9.11
CA PHE A 51 7.44 7.05 10.47
C PHE A 51 7.21 8.36 11.23
N GLY A 52 6.26 8.35 12.18
CA GLY A 52 5.98 9.51 13.03
C GLY A 52 6.88 9.59 14.26
N THR A 53 6.69 10.62 15.09
CA THR A 53 7.40 10.79 16.39
C THR A 53 7.20 9.60 17.34
N GLY A 54 6.09 8.88 17.20
CA GLY A 54 5.76 7.68 17.96
C GLY A 54 5.96 6.37 17.22
N GLY A 55 6.74 6.34 16.13
CA GLY A 55 6.99 5.16 15.29
C GLY A 55 6.04 5.00 14.10
N LEU A 56 6.12 3.85 13.44
CA LEU A 56 5.17 3.45 12.39
C LEU A 56 3.80 3.16 12.99
N ARG A 57 2.77 3.84 12.50
CA ARG A 57 1.37 3.63 12.90
C ARG A 57 0.47 3.82 11.70
N GLY A 58 -0.43 2.88 11.47
CA GLY A 58 -1.38 2.92 10.37
C GLY A 58 -2.47 1.88 10.54
N ILE A 59 -3.49 1.95 9.68
CA ILE A 59 -4.57 0.96 9.63
C ILE A 59 -3.99 -0.36 9.09
N MET A 60 -4.38 -1.48 9.70
CA MET A 60 -4.00 -2.82 9.22
C MET A 60 -4.66 -3.11 7.88
N GLY A 61 -3.89 -3.55 6.88
CA GLY A 61 -4.45 -3.88 5.57
C GLY A 61 -3.41 -3.93 4.45
N VAL A 62 -3.86 -4.16 3.22
CA VAL A 62 -3.00 -4.16 2.03
C VAL A 62 -2.77 -2.75 1.50
N GLY A 63 -1.58 -2.48 0.98
CA GLY A 63 -1.23 -1.20 0.38
C GLY A 63 -0.07 -0.49 1.07
N THR A 64 0.45 0.53 0.40
CA THR A 64 1.65 1.27 0.84
C THR A 64 1.38 2.16 2.04
N ASN A 65 0.14 2.65 2.20
CA ASN A 65 -0.31 3.47 3.34
C ASN A 65 -0.88 2.63 4.50
N ARG A 66 -0.70 1.30 4.48
CA ARG A 66 -1.22 0.39 5.51
C ARG A 66 -0.10 -0.22 6.36
N MET A 67 -0.44 -0.56 7.59
CA MET A 67 0.39 -1.43 8.42
C MET A 67 0.23 -2.88 7.93
N ASN A 68 1.31 -3.45 7.42
CA ASN A 68 1.38 -4.85 7.02
C ASN A 68 2.82 -5.35 7.06
N ILE A 69 2.99 -6.65 6.84
CA ILE A 69 4.31 -7.30 6.89
C ILE A 69 5.30 -6.68 5.89
N TYR A 70 4.83 -6.16 4.76
CA TYR A 70 5.67 -5.58 3.72
C TYR A 70 6.12 -4.17 4.07
N THR A 71 5.24 -3.33 4.61
CA THR A 71 5.61 -1.98 5.06
C THR A 71 6.53 -2.01 6.27
N VAL A 72 6.32 -2.95 7.20
CA VAL A 72 7.28 -3.22 8.29
C VAL A 72 8.62 -3.70 7.72
N GLY A 73 8.59 -4.68 6.80
CA GLY A 73 9.81 -5.21 6.18
C GLY A 73 10.61 -4.14 5.43
N MET A 74 9.94 -3.25 4.69
CA MET A 74 10.58 -2.11 4.01
C MET A 74 11.25 -1.16 5.00
N ALA A 75 10.60 -0.85 6.12
CA ALA A 75 11.20 0.00 7.14
C ALA A 75 12.40 -0.65 7.84
N THR A 76 12.32 -1.95 8.15
CA THR A 76 13.45 -2.70 8.69
C THR A 76 14.61 -2.76 7.70
N GLN A 77 14.35 -3.01 6.43
CA GLN A 77 15.37 -2.99 5.38
C GLN A 77 16.00 -1.60 5.23
N GLY A 78 15.19 -0.54 5.30
CA GLY A 78 15.66 0.84 5.30
C GLY A 78 16.60 1.13 6.47
N LEU A 79 16.29 0.63 7.67
CA LEU A 79 17.16 0.74 8.85
C LEU A 79 18.47 -0.03 8.66
N CYS A 80 18.44 -1.23 8.06
CA CYS A 80 19.67 -2.00 7.79
C CYS A 80 20.58 -1.36 6.74
N ASN A 81 20.01 -0.56 5.83
CA ASN A 81 20.76 0.13 4.78
C ASN A 81 21.38 1.45 5.24
N TYR A 82 21.05 1.93 6.45
CA TYR A 82 21.54 3.17 7.03
C TYR A 82 22.80 2.95 7.87
#